data_AF-A0A847GXR3-F1
#
_entry.id   AF-A0A847GXR3-F1
#
_cell.length_a   1.000
_cell.length_b   1.000
_cell.length_c   1.000
_cell.angle_alpha   90.00
_cell.angle_beta   90.00
_cell.angle_gamma   90.00
#
_symmetry.space_group_name_H-M   'P 1'
#
loop_
_entity.id
_entity.type
_entity.pdbx_description
1 polymer ?
#
loop_
_entity_poly.entity_id
_entity_poly.type
_entity_poly.pdbx_seq_one_letter_code
_entity_poly.pdbx_strand_id
1 'polypeptide(L)'
;MSDRIQELEFLVDTGNPCAIIVDSMTMQSLRWRDSVITDSDFGILEGGWLRIAIPELALDVRTLGYANDSIVNVGKRSHPEFAGLVGLPFLRMVEYGGDGGWFWIRSSADG
;
A
#
# COMPACT_ATOMS: atom_id res chain seq x y z
N MET A 1 6.19 -18.28 15.52
CA MET A 1 6.25 -17.71 14.15
C MET A 1 6.93 -16.37 14.28
N SER A 2 8.06 -16.16 13.58
CA SER A 2 8.75 -14.87 13.62
C SER A 2 7.87 -13.85 12.91
N ASP A 3 7.46 -12.78 13.60
CA ASP A 3 6.85 -11.62 12.94
C ASP A 3 7.92 -11.02 12.03
N ARG A 4 7.84 -11.32 10.73
CA ARG A 4 8.81 -10.86 9.74
C ARG A 4 8.44 -9.41 9.40
N ILE A 5 9.25 -8.48 9.88
CA ILE A 5 9.08 -7.05 9.62
C ILE A 5 10.00 -6.66 8.46
N GLN A 6 9.47 -5.91 7.51
CA GLN A 6 10.22 -5.36 6.39
C GLN A 6 9.82 -3.89 6.20
N GLU A 7 10.82 -3.03 6.08
CA GLU A 7 10.63 -1.62 5.73
C GLU A 7 10.60 -1.49 4.21
N LEU A 8 9.63 -0.73 3.68
CA LEU A 8 9.31 -0.66 2.26
C LEU A 8 8.92 0.76 1.88
N GLU A 9 9.38 1.21 0.71
CA GLU A 9 9.01 2.51 0.15
C GLU A 9 7.84 2.37 -0.84
N PHE A 10 6.81 3.20 -0.65
CA PHE A 10 5.59 3.15 -1.45
C PHE A 10 5.34 4.47 -2.19
N LEU A 11 4.83 4.37 -3.42
CA LEU A 11 4.27 5.50 -4.14
C LEU A 11 2.82 5.71 -3.71
N VAL A 12 2.47 6.96 -3.44
CA VAL A 12 1.10 7.36 -3.12
C VAL A 12 0.30 7.53 -4.42
N ASP A 13 -0.82 6.83 -4.52
CA ASP A 13 -1.76 6.93 -5.64
C ASP A 13 -3.20 7.16 -5.14
N THR A 14 -3.65 8.42 -5.21
CA THR A 14 -5.01 8.79 -4.78
C THR A 14 -6.11 8.30 -5.71
N GLY A 15 -5.78 7.83 -6.92
CA GLY A 15 -6.71 7.21 -7.86
C GLY A 15 -6.88 5.70 -7.62
N ASN A 16 -6.00 5.07 -6.85
CA ASN A 16 -6.03 3.63 -6.60
C ASN A 16 -7.11 3.27 -5.55
N PRO A 17 -8.09 2.42 -5.90
CA PRO A 17 -9.12 1.97 -4.97
C PRO A 17 -8.63 0.90 -3.98
N CYS A 18 -7.43 0.34 -4.17
CA CYS A 18 -6.83 -0.62 -3.25
C CYS A 18 -6.07 0.12 -2.15
N ALA A 19 -6.15 -0.35 -0.91
CA ALA A 19 -5.37 0.24 0.17
C ALA A 19 -3.87 0.13 -0.13
N ILE A 20 -3.41 -1.07 -0.48
CA ILE A 20 -2.01 -1.36 -0.84
C ILE A 20 -1.91 -2.36 -1.98
N ILE A 21 -0.93 -2.14 -2.86
CA ILE A 21 -0.52 -3.10 -3.89
C ILE A 21 0.99 -3.33 -3.78
N VAL A 22 1.44 -4.58 -3.73
CA VAL A 22 2.87 -4.96 -3.69
C VAL A 22 3.16 -6.04 -4.75
N ASP A 23 4.42 -6.42 -4.91
CA ASP A 23 4.77 -7.59 -5.72
C ASP A 23 4.40 -8.91 -5.01
N SER A 24 4.30 -9.98 -5.79
CA SER A 24 3.89 -11.31 -5.34
C SER A 24 4.84 -11.88 -4.27
N MET A 25 6.15 -11.60 -4.39
CA MET A 25 7.15 -12.10 -3.45
C MET A 25 6.99 -11.44 -2.08
N THR A 26 6.76 -10.13 -2.07
CA THR A 26 6.49 -9.31 -0.88
C THR A 26 5.17 -9.71 -0.22
N MET A 27 4.12 -9.94 -1.00
CA MET A 27 2.85 -10.45 -0.47
C MET A 27 3.04 -11.81 0.21
N GLN A 28 3.75 -12.75 -0.43
CA GLN A 28 4.01 -14.06 0.15
C GLN A 28 4.84 -14.00 1.44
N SER A 29 5.74 -13.02 1.57
CA SER A 29 6.60 -12.90 2.74
C SER A 29 5.93 -12.20 3.93
N LEU A 30 4.97 -11.30 3.68
CA LEU A 30 4.35 -10.44 4.70
C LEU A 30 2.90 -10.77 5.02
N ARG A 31 2.17 -11.51 4.16
CA ARG A 31 0.77 -11.81 4.42
C ARG A 31 0.62 -12.72 5.64
N TRP A 32 -0.26 -12.32 6.55
CA TRP A 32 -0.61 -13.15 7.71
C TRP A 32 -1.87 -13.98 7.46
N ARG A 33 -2.66 -13.64 6.43
CA ARG A 33 -3.84 -14.41 5.99
C ARG A 33 -4.15 -14.15 4.52
N ASP A 34 -4.51 -15.19 3.78
CA ASP A 34 -5.01 -15.07 2.40
C ASP A 34 -6.37 -14.33 2.36
N SER A 35 -6.70 -13.74 1.22
CA SER A 35 -7.97 -13.05 0.98
C SER A 35 -8.48 -13.34 -0.44
N VAL A 36 -9.55 -12.64 -0.82
CA VAL A 36 -10.19 -12.77 -2.12
C VAL A 36 -9.25 -12.36 -3.26
N ILE A 37 -9.33 -13.11 -4.35
CA ILE A 37 -8.72 -12.75 -5.64
C ILE A 37 -9.72 -11.88 -6.40
N THR A 38 -9.25 -10.84 -7.09
CA THR A 38 -10.11 -9.93 -7.86
C THR A 38 -9.46 -9.60 -9.21
N ASP A 39 -10.25 -9.45 -10.25
CA ASP A 39 -9.77 -9.01 -11.55
C ASP A 39 -9.65 -7.48 -11.63
N SER A 40 -8.65 -6.99 -12.35
CA SER A 40 -8.45 -5.58 -12.66
C SER A 40 -7.97 -5.39 -14.10
N ASP A 41 -7.96 -4.15 -14.57
CA ASP A 41 -7.41 -3.80 -15.89
C ASP A 41 -5.90 -4.11 -16.01
N PHE A 42 -5.23 -4.39 -14.89
CA PHE A 42 -3.82 -4.77 -14.81
C PHE A 42 -3.62 -6.26 -14.53
N GLY A 43 -4.67 -7.07 -14.71
CA GLY A 43 -4.69 -8.50 -14.44
C GLY A 43 -5.17 -8.83 -13.03
N ILE A 44 -4.83 -10.04 -12.59
CA ILE A 44 -5.29 -10.59 -11.32
C ILE A 44 -4.65 -9.83 -10.14
N LEU A 45 -5.47 -9.48 -9.16
CA LEU A 45 -5.07 -8.96 -7.85
C LEU A 45 -5.21 -10.09 -6.83
N GLU A 46 -4.09 -10.61 -6.34
CA GLU A 46 -4.10 -11.65 -5.30
C GLU A 46 -4.23 -10.99 -3.92
N GLY A 47 -5.39 -11.13 -3.28
CA GLY A 47 -5.64 -10.50 -1.99
C GLY A 47 -4.92 -11.19 -0.82
N GLY A 48 -4.37 -10.38 0.07
CA GLY A 48 -3.79 -10.84 1.33
C GLY A 48 -3.92 -9.78 2.41
N TRP A 49 -4.19 -10.21 3.64
CA TRP A 49 -4.17 -9.31 4.77
C TRP A 49 -2.72 -9.03 5.19
N LEU A 50 -2.43 -7.76 5.47
CA LEU A 50 -1.14 -7.25 5.90
C LEU A 50 -1.30 -6.52 7.25
N ARG A 51 -0.23 -6.48 8.05
CA ARG A 51 -0.13 -5.59 9.22
C ARG A 51 0.89 -4.52 8.89
N ILE A 52 0.55 -3.27 9.17
CA ILE A 52 1.33 -2.11 8.80
C ILE A 52 1.50 -1.24 10.02
N ALA A 53 2.74 -0.96 10.34
CA ALA A 53 3.12 -0.04 11.37
C ALA A 53 3.77 1.19 10.73
N ILE A 54 3.27 2.38 11.08
CA ILE A 54 3.93 3.66 10.81
C ILE A 54 4.12 4.32 12.18
N PRO A 55 5.24 4.05 12.87
CA PRO A 55 5.47 4.48 14.25
C PRO A 55 5.34 5.99 14.43
N GLU A 56 5.79 6.78 13.45
CA GLU A 56 5.76 8.24 13.45
C GLU A 56 4.34 8.81 13.53
N LEU A 57 3.35 8.02 13.11
CA LEU A 57 1.94 8.36 13.10
C LEU A 57 1.14 7.60 14.17
N ALA A 58 1.83 6.86 15.06
CA ALA A 58 1.21 5.93 16.01
C ALA A 58 0.20 4.97 15.36
N LEU A 59 0.41 4.63 14.09
CA LEU A 59 -0.49 3.78 13.31
C LEU A 59 0.02 2.34 13.34
N ASP A 60 -0.83 1.41 13.76
CA ASP A 60 -0.60 -0.03 13.64
C ASP A 60 -1.93 -0.71 13.26
N VAL A 61 -2.07 -1.04 11.98
CA VAL A 61 -3.34 -1.47 11.40
C VAL A 61 -3.19 -2.75 10.61
N ARG A 62 -4.28 -3.53 10.60
CA ARG A 62 -4.44 -4.66 9.68
C ARG A 62 -5.31 -4.20 8.53
N THR A 63 -4.80 -4.30 7.32
CA THR A 63 -5.51 -3.89 6.11
C THR A 63 -5.43 -4.97 5.04
N LEU A 64 -6.40 -4.96 4.14
CA LEU A 64 -6.34 -5.76 2.92
C LEU A 64 -5.36 -5.10 1.95
N GLY A 65 -4.40 -5.88 1.45
CA GLY A 65 -3.53 -5.51 0.34
C GLY A 65 -3.67 -6.51 -0.80
N TYR A 66 -3.08 -6.19 -1.94
CA TYR A 66 -3.12 -7.03 -3.13
C TYR A 66 -1.72 -7.21 -3.72
N ALA A 67 -1.46 -8.37 -4.32
CA ALA A 67 -0.28 -8.57 -5.14
C ALA A 67 -0.61 -8.35 -6.62
N ASN A 68 0.24 -7.59 -7.32
CA ASN A 68 0.22 -7.50 -8.77
C ASN A 68 1.59 -7.03 -9.31
N ASP A 69 2.34 -7.97 -9.90
CA ASP A 69 3.69 -7.69 -10.40
C ASP A 69 3.69 -6.73 -11.59
N SER A 70 2.64 -6.71 -12.40
CA SER A 70 2.53 -5.80 -13.56
C SER A 70 2.48 -4.34 -13.12
N ILE A 71 1.65 -4.02 -12.13
CA ILE A 71 1.54 -2.67 -11.53
C ILE A 71 2.88 -2.26 -10.91
N VAL A 72 3.48 -3.14 -10.09
CA VAL A 72 4.77 -2.82 -9.44
C VAL A 72 5.88 -2.58 -10.46
N ASN A 73 5.96 -3.41 -11.50
CA ASN A 73 6.97 -3.26 -12.56
C ASN A 73 6.78 -1.98 -13.38
N VAL A 74 5.55 -1.51 -13.57
CA VAL A 74 5.31 -0.21 -14.23
C VAL A 74 5.86 0.93 -13.37
N GLY A 75 5.58 0.94 -12.06
CA GLY A 75 6.10 1.97 -11.16
C GLY A 75 7.63 1.95 -11.04
N LYS A 76 8.24 0.75 -11.00
CA LYS A 76 9.70 0.58 -10.94
C LYS A 76 10.46 1.16 -12.13
N ARG A 77 9.82 1.34 -13.29
CA ARG A 77 10.46 1.98 -14.45
C ARG A 77 10.78 3.46 -14.20
N SER A 78 9.95 4.12 -13.41
CA SER A 78 10.13 5.53 -13.04
C SER A 78 10.83 5.69 -11.68
N HIS A 79 10.66 4.72 -10.78
CA HIS A 79 11.13 4.75 -9.39
C HIS A 79 11.66 3.38 -8.97
N PRO A 80 12.93 3.03 -9.21
CA PRO A 80 13.47 1.69 -8.94
C PRO A 80 13.33 1.20 -7.48
N GLU A 81 13.31 2.13 -6.53
CA GLU A 81 13.11 1.93 -5.08
C GLU A 81 11.68 1.51 -4.69
N PHE A 82 10.73 1.70 -5.61
CA PHE A 82 9.32 1.46 -5.41
C PHE A 82 9.00 -0.01 -5.09
N ALA A 83 8.54 -0.28 -3.87
CA ALA A 83 8.10 -1.60 -3.44
C ALA A 83 6.62 -1.88 -3.76
N GLY A 84 5.81 -0.85 -3.97
CA GLY A 84 4.36 -0.99 -4.19
C GLY A 84 3.58 0.31 -4.01
N LEU A 85 2.28 0.29 -4.30
CA LEU A 85 1.39 1.45 -4.17
C LEU A 85 0.70 1.50 -2.80
N VAL A 86 0.50 2.72 -2.30
CA VAL A 86 -0.48 3.04 -1.26
C VAL A 86 -1.60 3.84 -1.90
N GLY A 87 -2.82 3.31 -1.83
CA GLY A 87 -4.00 3.93 -2.42
C GLY A 87 -4.88 4.69 -1.42
N LEU A 88 -5.90 5.34 -1.97
CA LEU A 88 -6.78 6.26 -1.22
C LEU A 88 -7.37 5.68 0.07
N PRO A 89 -7.83 4.40 0.13
CA PRO A 89 -8.38 3.87 1.38
C PRO A 89 -7.39 3.90 2.55
N PHE A 90 -6.10 3.65 2.29
CA PHE A 90 -5.07 3.71 3.32
C PHE A 90 -4.75 5.16 3.70
N LEU A 91 -4.65 6.05 2.72
CA LEU A 91 -4.40 7.48 2.95
C LEU A 91 -5.49 8.09 3.84
N ARG A 92 -6.76 7.73 3.61
CA ARG A 92 -7.87 8.15 4.48
C ARG A 92 -7.71 7.64 5.91
N MET A 93 -7.25 6.40 6.12
CA MET A 93 -7.00 5.90 7.48
C MET A 93 -5.90 6.72 8.20
N VAL A 94 -4.86 7.12 7.46
CA VAL A 94 -3.80 8.00 7.98
C VAL A 94 -4.35 9.39 8.33
N GLU A 95 -5.19 9.99 7.47
CA GLU A 95 -5.83 11.29 7.74
C GLU A 95 -6.61 11.32 9.06
N TYR A 96 -7.31 10.22 9.40
CA TYR A 96 -8.09 10.13 10.63
C TYR A 96 -7.30 9.61 11.84
N GLY A 97 -6.17 8.92 11.62
CA GLY A 97 -5.32 8.35 12.66
C GLY A 97 -4.16 9.24 13.10
N GLY A 98 -3.74 10.19 12.27
CA GLY A 98 -2.73 11.19 12.61
C GLY A 98 -3.36 12.40 13.33
N ASP A 99 -2.65 12.96 14.31
CA ASP A 99 -2.98 14.26 14.88
C ASP A 99 -3.18 15.27 13.74
N GLY A 100 -4.38 15.86 13.64
CA GLY A 100 -4.83 16.63 12.49
C GLY A 100 -4.01 17.89 12.16
N GLY A 101 -2.98 18.18 12.97
CA GLY A 101 -2.02 19.26 12.75
C GLY A 101 -0.77 18.91 11.91
N TRP A 102 -0.55 17.65 11.52
CA TRP A 102 0.72 17.21 10.88
C TRP A 102 0.65 16.84 9.40
N PHE A 103 -0.54 16.74 8.78
CA PHE A 103 -0.61 16.43 7.34
C PHE A 103 -0.81 17.69 6.49
N TRP A 104 0.10 17.90 5.54
CA TRP A 104 -0.09 18.82 4.43
C TRP A 104 -0.41 18.01 3.19
N ILE A 105 -1.69 17.82 2.88
CA ILE A 105 -2.11 17.55 1.50
C ILE A 105 -2.15 18.91 0.82
N ARG A 106 -1.15 19.22 -0.01
CA ARG A 106 -1.28 20.37 -0.91
C ARG A 106 -2.33 20.04 -1.96
N SER A 107 -3.31 20.93 -2.12
CA SER A 107 -4.12 20.98 -3.34
C SER A 107 -3.18 21.04 -4.53
N SER A 108 -3.46 20.24 -5.57
CA SER A 108 -2.95 20.54 -6.91
C SER A 108 -3.58 21.87 -7.33
N ALA A 109 -2.86 22.95 -7.08
CA ALA A 109 -3.08 24.23 -7.73
C ALA A 109 -1.84 24.45 -8.61
N ASP A 110 -1.92 23.96 -9.85
CA ASP A 110 -1.97 24.80 -11.04
C ASP A 110 -1.69 23.97 -12.29
N GLY A 111 -2.67 23.97 -13.20
CA GLY A 111 -2.68 23.33 -14.51
C GLY A 111 -4.05 23.48 -15.15
#